data_AF-A0AA88AGI3-F1
#
_entry.id   AF-A0AA88AGI3-F1
#
_cell.length_a   1.000
_cell.length_b   1.000
_cell.length_c   1.000
_cell.angle_alpha   90.00
_cell.angle_beta   90.00
_cell.angle_gamma   90.00
#
_symmetry.space_group_name_H-M   'P 1'
#
loop_
_entity.id
_entity.type
_entity.pdbx_description
1 polymer ?
#
loop_
_entity_poly.entity_id
_entity_poly.type
_entity_poly.pdbx_seq_one_letter_code
_entity_poly.pdbx_strand_id
1 'polypeptide(L)' 'MHVLGLGADDYLSQECSQKFINCMTNFKNSGGRTFKGNTCDAKEVIDVISLVMKAALLAGRYLHKP' A
#
# COMPACT_ATOMS: atom_id res chain seq x y z
N MET A 1 11.03 -1.56 3.73
CA MET A 1 10.40 -1.21 2.44
C MET A 1 10.99 -2.09 1.36
N HIS A 2 10.64 -3.39 1.34
CA HIS A 2 11.21 -4.40 0.43
C HIS A 2 10.15 -5.00 -0.52
N VAL A 3 8.94 -4.41 -0.59
CA VAL A 3 7.76 -5.10 -1.13
C VAL A 3 7.43 -4.70 -2.58
N LEU A 4 7.98 -3.60 -3.10
CA LEU A 4 7.62 -3.09 -4.44
C LEU A 4 8.68 -3.35 -5.53
N GLY A 5 9.76 -4.09 -5.25
CA GLY A 5 10.96 -4.08 -6.11
C GLY A 5 11.63 -5.42 -6.41
N LEU A 6 10.98 -6.58 -6.22
CA LEU A 6 11.58 -7.88 -6.57
C LEU A 6 10.58 -8.76 -7.32
N GLY A 7 10.61 -8.67 -8.66
CA GLY A 7 9.89 -9.55 -9.59
C GLY A 7 9.07 -8.75 -10.61
N ALA A 8 9.48 -8.82 -11.88
CA ALA A 8 8.83 -8.26 -13.08
C ALA A 8 7.71 -7.23 -12.81
N ASP A 9 8.05 -6.06 -12.26
CA ASP A 9 7.19 -4.91 -11.91
C ASP A 9 5.67 -5.20 -11.82
N ASP A 10 5.28 -6.24 -11.07
CA ASP A 10 3.87 -6.61 -10.94
C ASP A 10 3.24 -5.76 -9.85
N TYR A 11 2.98 -4.50 -10.19
CA TYR A 11 2.29 -3.53 -9.35
C TYR A 11 0.84 -3.95 -9.04
N LEU A 12 0.33 -5.01 -9.68
CA LEU A 12 -0.98 -5.62 -9.40
C LEU A 12 -0.88 -6.87 -8.53
N SER A 13 0.32 -7.23 -8.03
CA SER A 13 0.50 -8.36 -7.14
C SER A 13 -0.47 -8.29 -5.95
N GLN A 14 -1.33 -9.31 -5.84
CA GLN A 14 -2.33 -9.38 -4.77
C GLN A 14 -1.66 -9.51 -3.40
N GLU A 15 -0.59 -10.31 -3.33
CA GLU A 15 0.19 -10.48 -2.10
C GLU A 15 0.79 -9.15 -1.65
N CYS A 16 1.46 -8.43 -2.56
CA CYS A 16 2.10 -7.16 -2.23
C CYS A 16 1.07 -6.11 -1.83
N SER A 17 -0.01 -5.98 -2.62
CA SER A 17 -1.09 -5.03 -2.36
C SER A 17 -1.75 -5.29 -1.00
N GLN A 18 -2.07 -6.56 -0.68
CA GLN A 18 -2.71 -6.92 0.58
C GLN A 18 -1.77 -6.71 1.78
N LYS A 19 -0.49 -7.12 1.67
CA LYS A 19 0.52 -6.88 2.72
C LYS A 19 0.71 -5.38 2.97
N PHE A 20 0.72 -4.58 1.92
CA PHE A 20 0.88 -3.14 2.03
C PHE A 20 -0.32 -2.46 2.71
N ILE A 21 -1.55 -2.83 2.33
CA ILE A 21 -2.78 -2.35 3.01
C ILE A 21 -2.72 -2.64 4.52
N ASN A 22 -2.33 -3.86 4.89
CA ASN A 22 -2.21 -4.26 6.29
C ASN A 22 -1.12 -3.45 7.02
N CYS A 23 0.03 -3.23 6.38
CA CYS A 23 1.11 -2.43 6.93
C CYS A 23 0.66 -0.99 7.24
N MET A 24 0.00 -0.32 6.29
CA MET A 24 -0.48 1.04 6.45
C MET A 24 -1.59 1.15 7.51
N THR A 25 -2.47 0.15 7.58
CA THR A 25 -3.52 0.05 8.60
C THR A 25 -2.90 -0.06 10.00
N ASN A 26 -1.89 -0.92 10.16
CA ASN A 26 -1.18 -1.08 11.42
C ASN A 26 -0.44 0.19 11.82
N PHE A 27 0.23 0.85 10.89
CA PHE A 27 0.90 2.14 11.14
C PHE A 27 -0.07 3.23 11.60
N LYS A 28 -1.26 3.31 10.97
CA LYS A 28 -2.31 4.24 11.37
C LYS A 28 -2.81 3.93 12.79
N ASN A 29 -3.09 2.66 13.08
CA ASN A 29 -3.64 2.21 14.36
C ASN A 29 -2.63 2.33 15.51
N SER A 30 -1.33 2.16 15.23
CA SER A 30 -0.27 2.29 16.25
C SER A 30 0.07 3.75 16.59
N GLY A 31 -0.56 4.73 15.93
CA GLY A 31 -0.16 6.14 16.06
C GLY A 31 1.26 6.40 15.57
N GLY A 32 1.66 5.75 14.46
CA GLY A 32 3.01 5.85 13.91
C GLY A 32 3.48 7.29 13.74
N ARG A 33 4.75 7.56 14.10
CA ARG A 33 5.34 8.90 14.03
C ARG A 33 5.68 9.26 12.59
N THR A 34 5.37 10.49 12.21
CA THR A 34 5.89 11.08 10.96
C THR A 34 7.28 11.71 11.18
N PHE A 35 7.89 12.20 10.11
CA PHE A 35 9.20 12.85 10.13
C PHE A 35 9.09 14.38 10.21
N LYS A 36 10.14 15.03 10.72
CA LYS A 36 10.20 16.50 10.84
C LYS A 36 10.16 17.13 9.44
N GLY A 37 9.33 18.16 9.28
CA GLY A 37 9.16 18.84 8.00
C GLY A 37 8.15 18.17 7.07
N ASN A 38 7.49 17.08 7.48
CA ASN A 38 6.36 16.53 6.76
C ASN A 38 5.21 17.56 6.73
N THR A 39 4.80 17.94 5.52
CA THR A 39 3.71 18.90 5.27
C THR A 39 2.36 18.21 5.02
N CYS A 40 2.35 16.89 4.91
CA CYS A 40 1.13 16.12 4.62
C CYS A 40 0.51 15.57 5.90
N ASP A 41 -0.81 15.47 5.97
CA ASP A 41 -1.46 14.70 7.03
C ASP A 41 -1.21 13.20 6.79
N ALA A 42 -0.53 12.54 7.74
CA ALA A 42 -0.12 11.15 7.55
C ALA A 42 -1.33 10.20 7.45
N LYS A 43 -2.45 10.49 8.13
CA LYS A 43 -3.64 9.65 8.09
C LYS A 43 -4.35 9.79 6.74
N GLU A 44 -4.46 11.02 6.23
CA GLU A 44 -5.01 11.30 4.91
C GLU A 44 -4.20 10.59 3.81
N VAL A 45 -2.87 10.73 3.84
CA VAL A 45 -1.99 10.06 2.87
C VAL A 45 -2.15 8.54 2.94
N ILE A 46 -2.23 7.97 4.15
CA ILE A 46 -2.50 6.54 4.33
C ILE A 46 -3.83 6.12 3.68
N ASP A 47 -4.88 6.93 3.84
CA ASP A 47 -6.20 6.62 3.31
C ASP A 47 -6.22 6.69 1.77
N VAL A 48 -5.58 7.70 1.18
CA VAL A 48 -5.43 7.83 -0.28
C VAL A 48 -4.64 6.65 -0.86
N ILE A 49 -3.50 6.31 -0.28
CA ILE A 49 -2.69 5.18 -0.78
C ILE A 49 -3.45 3.86 -0.58
N SER A 50 -4.16 3.68 0.53
CA SER A 50 -4.96 2.48 0.78
C SER A 50 -6.08 2.30 -0.26
N LEU A 51 -6.67 3.40 -0.75
CA LEU A 51 -7.65 3.36 -1.83
C LEU A 51 -7.03 2.84 -3.14
N VAL A 52 -5.88 3.38 -3.54
CA VAL A 52 -5.16 2.95 -4.75
C VAL A 52 -4.76 1.47 -4.66
N MET A 53 -4.29 1.02 -3.50
CA MET A 53 -3.87 -0.37 -3.29
C MET A 53 -5.05 -1.34 -3.29
N LYS A 54 -6.24 -0.92 -2.83
CA LYS A 54 -7.47 -1.73 -2.97
C LYS A 54 -7.86 -1.87 -4.44
N ALA A 55 -7.70 -0.82 -5.24
CA ALA A 55 -7.93 -0.87 -6.68
C ALA A 55 -6.91 -1.81 -7.37
N ALA A 56 -5.63 -1.72 -7.02
CA ALA A 56 -4.59 -2.64 -7.52
C ALA A 56 -4.88 -4.10 -7.13
N LEU A 57 -5.29 -4.36 -5.88
CA LEU A 57 -5.68 -5.69 -5.42
C LEU A 57 -6.88 -6.25 -6.20
N LEU A 58 -7.88 -5.42 -6.48
CA LEU A 58 -9.04 -5.81 -7.29
C LEU A 58 -8.63 -6.09 -8.74
N ALA A 59 -7.83 -5.21 -9.33
CA ALA A 59 -7.30 -5.38 -10.68
C ALA A 59 -6.44 -6.65 -10.80
N GLY A 60 -5.57 -6.94 -9.83
CA GLY A 60 -4.76 -8.17 -9.80
C GLY A 60 -5.58 -9.46 -9.65
N ARG A 61 -6.76 -9.41 -9.03
CA ARG A 61 -7.70 -10.55 -8.98
C ARG A 61 -8.38 -10.80 -10.32
N TYR A 62 -8.61 -9.76 -11.11
CA TYR A 62 -9.33 -9.85 -12.37
C TYR A 62 -8.39 -10.11 -13.56
N LEU A 63 -7.23 -9.45 -13.54
CA LEU A 63 -6.21 -9.51 -14.58
C LEU A 63 -5.16 -10.59 -14.26
N HIS A 64 -5.56 -11.70 -13.63
CA HIS A 64 -4.65 -12.81 -13.35
C HIS A 64 -3.83 -13.12 -14.61
N LYS A 65 -2.54 -12.79 -14.57
CA LYS A 65 -1.59 -13.33 -15.55
C LYS A 65 -1.60 -14.85 -15.35
N PRO A 66 -1.52 -15.66 -16.42
CA PRO A 66 -1.23 -17.07 -16.26
C PRO A 66 0.08 -17.27 -15.48
#